data_AF-A0A956I5H5-F1
#
_entry.id   AF-A0A956I5H5-F1
#
_cell.length_a   1.000
_cell.length_b   1.000
_cell.length_c   1.000
_cell.angle_alpha   90.00
_cell.angle_beta   90.00
_cell.angle_gamma   90.00
#
_symmetry.space_group_name_H-M   'P 1'
#
loop_
_entity.id
_entity.type
_entity.pdbx_description
1 polymer ?
#
loop_
_entity_poly.entity_id
_entity_poly.type
_entity_poly.pdbx_seq_one_letter_code
_entity_poly.pdbx_strand_id
1 'polypeptide(L)'
;PGLDAWTGRALRVFQSRHMIISLAGRLDEATRQALMMDSRELDFLTLLRSLRERVVDATGVMEDGSASNQWGTVLGRQLQLDDEFRWVGRLDPLPNGAPDLVSRNTEAAAQALGWTDPAAALAWLNEHAGERADHRVVALPLPPPPAYHSANMDLHVEIDRGDVHYAFPYTSDGRPRGQTQRRRPITTIFVRHEGRDIPLVRWNTTIGGWQPEINPGGGVGLRYKESDVGPRVWRDLIASPAWLPPPSTPDEELIEGSSGHYRVHDSITGPGYDSAYGLVMAIHHMVRGEGEDAELIDNGIRSHGSVSYRSILRGYSHGCHRLFNHLAVRMGGFLLHHRPHTVRGRLPASLRRELHPEGSEETLVLELTTRGFLFELDPPVPVEVLPGHIRGNTTRPLAGFYPLPEELQEQARAEAAADPN
;
A
#
# COMPACT_ATOMS: atom_id res chain seq x y z
N PRO A 1 23.86 16.34 -14.06
CA PRO A 1 24.71 15.90 -12.91
C PRO A 1 23.86 15.17 -11.87
N GLY A 2 24.21 13.92 -11.55
CA GLY A 2 23.59 13.20 -10.44
C GLY A 2 24.07 13.75 -9.09
N LEU A 3 23.24 13.63 -8.05
CA LEU A 3 23.69 13.89 -6.68
C LEU A 3 24.69 12.82 -6.26
N ASP A 4 25.66 13.16 -5.41
CA ASP A 4 26.53 12.17 -4.80
C ASP A 4 25.73 11.23 -3.87
N ALA A 5 26.31 10.10 -3.50
CA ALA A 5 25.63 9.06 -2.74
C ALA A 5 25.11 9.54 -1.37
N TRP A 6 25.83 10.43 -0.69
CA TRP A 6 25.44 10.95 0.63
C TRP A 6 24.27 11.91 0.49
N THR A 7 24.37 12.88 -0.42
CA THR A 7 23.28 13.82 -0.71
C THR A 7 22.04 13.09 -1.20
N GLY A 8 22.21 12.07 -2.05
CA GLY A 8 21.12 11.22 -2.52
C GLY A 8 20.42 10.44 -1.39
N ARG A 9 21.17 9.95 -0.38
CA ARG A 9 20.60 9.30 0.81
C ARG A 9 19.85 10.29 1.69
N ALA A 10 20.47 11.43 2.02
CA ALA A 10 19.85 12.47 2.84
C ALA A 10 18.54 12.98 2.20
N LEU A 11 18.56 13.18 0.88
CA LEU A 11 17.38 13.60 0.14
C LEU A 11 16.26 12.56 0.20
N ARG A 12 16.56 11.25 0.14
CA ARG A 12 15.54 10.20 0.31
C ARG A 12 14.90 10.24 1.69
N VAL A 13 15.68 10.44 2.75
CA VAL A 13 15.14 10.57 4.11
C VAL A 13 14.22 11.79 4.21
N PHE A 14 14.64 12.93 3.65
CA PHE A 14 13.81 14.14 3.58
C PHE A 14 12.49 13.89 2.82
N GLN A 15 12.56 13.30 1.63
CA GLN A 15 11.39 12.98 0.81
C GLN A 15 10.43 12.03 1.53
N SER A 16 10.95 10.97 2.18
CA SER A 16 10.13 10.05 2.97
C SER A 16 9.44 10.74 4.15
N ARG A 17 10.17 11.58 4.91
CA ARG A 17 9.61 12.35 6.05
C ARG A 17 8.43 13.23 5.62
N HIS A 18 8.51 13.82 4.43
CA HIS A 18 7.51 14.77 3.94
C HIS A 18 6.49 14.15 2.97
N MET A 19 6.43 12.80 2.90
CA MET A 19 5.53 12.07 1.99
C MET A 19 5.66 12.54 0.54
N ILE A 20 6.87 12.47 -0.02
CA ILE A 20 7.15 12.81 -1.42
C ILE A 20 7.63 11.54 -2.14
N ILE A 21 6.93 11.15 -3.20
CA ILE A 21 7.22 9.95 -3.99
C ILE A 21 8.14 10.33 -5.15
N SER A 22 9.40 10.59 -4.83
CA SER A 22 10.39 10.96 -5.85
C SER A 22 11.00 9.75 -6.57
N LEU A 23 11.45 9.96 -7.80
CA LEU A 23 12.31 9.03 -8.55
C LEU A 23 13.79 9.31 -8.27
N ALA A 24 14.47 8.35 -7.64
CA ALA A 24 15.93 8.22 -7.53
C ALA A 24 16.70 9.50 -7.13
N GLY A 25 16.36 10.11 -5.99
CA GLY A 25 17.15 11.23 -5.44
C GLY A 25 17.18 12.45 -6.38
N ARG A 26 16.07 12.73 -7.05
CA ARG A 26 15.93 13.90 -7.92
C ARG A 26 15.21 15.01 -7.18
N LEU A 27 15.54 16.24 -7.54
CA LEU A 27 14.83 17.44 -7.12
C LEU A 27 13.60 17.65 -8.02
N ASP A 28 12.59 16.79 -7.88
CA ASP A 28 11.30 16.99 -8.56
C ASP A 28 10.57 18.24 -8.03
N GLU A 29 9.41 18.55 -8.60
CA GLU A 29 8.65 19.74 -8.22
C GLU A 29 8.25 19.72 -6.74
N ALA A 30 7.64 18.63 -6.26
CA ALA A 30 7.24 18.50 -4.87
C ALA A 30 8.44 18.62 -3.90
N THR A 31 9.58 18.02 -4.25
CA THR A 31 10.82 18.12 -3.49
C THR A 31 11.33 19.55 -3.43
N ARG A 32 11.36 20.27 -4.57
CA ARG A 32 11.81 21.67 -4.62
C ARG A 32 10.87 22.57 -3.82
N GLN A 33 9.57 22.38 -3.94
CA GLN A 33 8.58 23.13 -3.16
C GLN A 33 8.76 22.91 -1.66
N ALA A 34 8.96 21.65 -1.24
CA ALA A 34 9.22 21.34 0.16
C ALA A 34 10.52 22.00 0.66
N LEU A 35 11.61 21.95 -0.11
CA LEU A 35 12.89 22.58 0.26
C LEU A 35 12.81 24.12 0.36
N MET A 36 11.88 24.75 -0.35
CA MET A 36 11.64 26.21 -0.27
C MET A 36 10.67 26.61 0.86
N MET A 37 10.00 25.64 1.47
CA MET A 37 9.04 25.88 2.56
C MET A 37 9.78 26.10 3.88
N ASP A 38 9.21 26.95 4.75
CA ASP A 38 9.72 27.11 6.10
C ASP A 38 9.70 25.77 6.86
N SER A 39 10.78 25.45 7.58
CA SER A 39 10.90 24.15 8.25
C SER A 39 9.82 23.93 9.31
N ARG A 40 9.36 25.01 9.98
CA ARG A 40 8.28 24.92 10.99
C ARG A 40 6.95 24.62 10.32
N GLU A 41 6.72 25.13 9.12
CA GLU A 41 5.54 24.80 8.33
C GLU A 41 5.57 23.32 7.88
N LEU A 42 6.73 22.79 7.46
CA LEU A 42 6.88 21.35 7.16
C LEU A 42 6.63 20.44 8.37
N ASP A 43 7.11 20.85 9.54
CA ASP A 43 6.85 20.13 10.79
C ASP A 43 5.37 20.21 11.18
N PHE A 44 4.74 21.37 10.98
CA PHE A 44 3.31 21.53 11.21
C PHE A 44 2.45 20.70 10.26
N LEU A 45 2.81 20.60 8.97
CA LEU A 45 2.14 19.67 8.05
C LEU A 45 2.28 18.22 8.50
N THR A 46 3.43 17.85 9.08
CA THR A 46 3.63 16.51 9.65
C THR A 46 2.71 16.28 10.85
N LEU A 47 2.60 17.25 11.75
CA LEU A 47 1.69 17.21 12.89
C LEU A 47 0.22 17.07 12.44
N LEU A 48 -0.21 17.84 11.44
CA LEU A 48 -1.57 17.77 10.90
C LEU A 48 -1.86 16.43 10.20
N ARG A 49 -0.86 15.82 9.52
CA ARG A 49 -0.99 14.46 8.98
C ARG A 49 -1.17 13.43 10.10
N SER A 50 -0.40 13.53 11.18
CA SER A 50 -0.57 12.65 12.35
C SER A 50 -1.95 12.84 13.00
N LEU A 51 -2.41 14.08 13.14
CA LEU A 51 -3.76 14.38 13.64
C LEU A 51 -4.83 13.76 12.75
N ARG A 52 -4.69 13.88 11.42
CA ARG A 52 -5.61 13.28 10.44
C ARG A 52 -5.80 11.78 10.67
N GLU A 53 -4.71 11.03 10.83
CA GLU A 53 -4.83 9.58 11.06
C GLU A 53 -5.51 9.26 12.39
N ARG A 54 -5.28 10.06 13.44
CA ARG A 54 -5.98 9.91 14.73
C ARG A 54 -7.47 10.23 14.63
N VAL A 55 -7.82 11.26 13.87
CA VAL A 55 -9.22 11.64 13.63
C VAL A 55 -9.93 10.55 12.82
N VAL A 56 -9.31 10.04 11.75
CA VAL A 56 -9.85 8.93 10.96
C VAL A 56 -10.10 7.71 11.83
N ASP A 57 -9.09 7.29 12.61
CA ASP A 57 -9.20 6.14 13.52
C ASP A 57 -10.32 6.33 14.55
N ALA A 58 -10.44 7.52 15.16
CA ALA A 58 -11.44 7.79 16.18
C ALA A 58 -12.87 7.95 15.66
N THR A 59 -13.04 8.33 14.39
CA THR A 59 -14.36 8.64 13.81
C THR A 59 -14.91 7.56 12.89
N GLY A 60 -14.06 6.65 12.41
CA GLY A 60 -14.44 5.73 11.33
C GLY A 60 -14.71 6.45 10.00
N VAL A 61 -14.20 7.66 9.78
CA VAL A 61 -14.37 8.37 8.49
C VAL A 61 -13.22 8.03 7.55
N MET A 62 -13.50 7.71 6.28
CA MET A 62 -12.46 7.39 5.28
C MET A 62 -12.52 8.26 4.02
N GLU A 63 -13.61 9.00 3.82
CA GLU A 63 -13.93 9.78 2.63
C GLU A 63 -12.95 10.95 2.50
N ASP A 64 -11.95 10.81 1.64
CA ASP A 64 -10.84 11.74 1.48
C ASP A 64 -10.98 12.64 0.23
N GLY A 65 -12.19 12.66 -0.36
CA GLY A 65 -12.50 13.42 -1.56
C GLY A 65 -12.06 12.76 -2.87
N SER A 66 -11.38 11.61 -2.82
CA SER A 66 -10.90 10.92 -4.03
C SER A 66 -11.99 10.39 -4.95
N ALA A 67 -13.16 10.03 -4.39
CA ALA A 67 -14.31 9.58 -5.18
C ALA A 67 -14.97 10.72 -5.97
N SER A 68 -15.06 11.92 -5.37
CA SER A 68 -15.70 13.10 -5.94
C SER A 68 -14.74 14.06 -6.66
N ASN A 69 -13.44 13.77 -6.63
CA ASN A 69 -12.35 14.67 -7.02
C ASN A 69 -12.36 16.02 -6.28
N GLN A 70 -12.83 16.04 -5.03
CA GLN A 70 -12.92 17.25 -4.22
C GLN A 70 -12.07 17.08 -2.96
N TRP A 71 -10.75 17.25 -3.10
CA TRP A 71 -9.84 17.26 -1.95
C TRP A 71 -9.95 18.57 -1.18
N GLY A 72 -10.27 18.46 0.11
CA GLY A 72 -10.30 19.57 1.03
C GLY A 72 -8.90 20.06 1.39
N THR A 73 -8.86 21.16 2.14
CA THR A 73 -7.65 21.62 2.83
C THR A 73 -7.86 21.52 4.33
N VAL A 74 -6.77 21.57 5.09
CA VAL A 74 -6.79 21.68 6.55
C VAL A 74 -6.09 22.99 6.90
N LEU A 75 -6.84 23.95 7.43
CA LEU A 75 -6.37 25.30 7.75
C LEU A 75 -5.72 25.98 6.53
N GLY A 76 -6.37 25.84 5.36
CA GLY A 76 -5.89 26.35 4.08
C GLY A 76 -4.71 25.58 3.46
N ARG A 77 -4.29 24.45 4.04
CA ARG A 77 -3.13 23.68 3.59
C ARG A 77 -3.52 22.37 2.92
N GLN A 78 -2.80 22.04 1.85
CA GLN A 78 -2.77 20.69 1.29
C GLN A 78 -1.75 19.85 2.07
N LEU A 79 -2.22 18.83 2.79
CA LEU A 79 -1.35 18.04 3.67
C LEU A 79 -0.41 17.08 2.91
N GLN A 80 -0.78 16.68 1.70
CA GLN A 80 0.10 15.96 0.77
C GLN A 80 0.69 16.96 -0.23
N LEU A 81 2.01 17.07 -0.23
CA LEU A 81 2.78 17.94 -1.13
C LEU A 81 2.93 17.33 -2.52
N ASP A 82 2.97 16.00 -2.61
CA ASP A 82 3.10 15.30 -3.88
C ASP A 82 1.72 14.93 -4.46
N ASP A 83 1.44 15.45 -5.66
CA ASP A 83 0.20 15.21 -6.39
C ASP A 83 0.00 13.75 -6.81
N GLU A 84 1.04 12.90 -6.78
CA GLU A 84 0.86 11.47 -7.08
C GLU A 84 -0.04 10.76 -6.05
N PHE A 85 -0.17 11.29 -4.82
CA PHE A 85 -1.18 10.80 -3.86
C PHE A 85 -2.62 11.12 -4.31
N ARG A 86 -2.78 12.15 -5.15
CA ARG A 86 -4.07 12.58 -5.73
C ARG A 86 -4.18 12.24 -7.22
N TRP A 87 -3.38 11.27 -7.71
CA TRP A 87 -3.35 10.94 -9.14
C TRP A 87 -4.72 10.63 -9.74
N VAL A 88 -5.62 10.02 -8.96
CA VAL A 88 -6.99 9.72 -9.38
C VAL A 88 -7.80 10.96 -9.76
N GLY A 89 -7.38 12.15 -9.34
CA GLY A 89 -7.95 13.44 -9.78
C GLY A 89 -7.75 13.73 -11.26
N ARG A 90 -6.95 12.92 -11.97
CA ARG A 90 -6.84 12.92 -13.44
C ARG A 90 -7.95 12.15 -14.14
N LEU A 91 -8.77 11.43 -13.39
CA LEU A 91 -9.94 10.70 -13.88
C LEU A 91 -11.18 11.56 -13.63
N ASP A 92 -12.29 11.28 -14.34
CA ASP A 92 -13.55 11.93 -14.02
C ASP A 92 -14.06 11.51 -12.62
N PRO A 93 -14.74 12.41 -11.89
CA PRO A 93 -15.31 12.08 -10.59
C PRO A 93 -16.38 10.99 -10.75
N LEU A 94 -16.49 10.13 -9.74
CA LEU A 94 -17.52 9.11 -9.75
C LEU A 94 -18.90 9.72 -9.45
N PRO A 95 -19.99 9.23 -10.08
CA PRO A 95 -21.34 9.64 -9.75
C PRO A 95 -21.61 9.45 -8.26
N ASN A 96 -22.20 10.46 -7.61
CA ASN A 96 -22.51 10.46 -6.18
C ASN A 96 -21.29 10.24 -5.25
N GLY A 97 -20.06 10.49 -5.72
CA GLY A 97 -18.86 10.37 -4.89
C GLY A 97 -18.97 11.19 -3.60
N ALA A 98 -18.58 10.60 -2.48
CA ALA A 98 -18.62 11.26 -1.19
C ALA A 98 -17.69 12.49 -1.16
N PRO A 99 -18.05 13.57 -0.43
CA PRO A 99 -17.16 14.71 -0.23
C PRO A 99 -15.98 14.34 0.68
N ASP A 100 -14.94 15.17 0.72
CA ASP A 100 -13.82 15.00 1.67
C ASP A 100 -14.25 15.30 3.12
N LEU A 101 -14.63 14.25 3.83
CA LEU A 101 -14.95 14.29 5.25
C LEU A 101 -13.68 14.20 6.11
N VAL A 102 -12.62 13.55 5.62
CA VAL A 102 -11.35 13.41 6.34
C VAL A 102 -10.73 14.77 6.61
N SER A 103 -10.57 15.62 5.60
CA SER A 103 -10.01 16.97 5.78
C SER A 103 -10.93 17.85 6.62
N ARG A 104 -12.25 17.76 6.43
CA ARG A 104 -13.23 18.52 7.24
C ARG A 104 -13.13 18.19 8.74
N ASN A 105 -13.08 16.90 9.09
CA ASN A 105 -12.95 16.47 10.48
C ASN A 105 -11.56 16.80 11.04
N THR A 106 -10.50 16.67 10.24
CA THR A 106 -9.14 17.05 10.65
C THR A 106 -9.03 18.54 10.95
N GLU A 107 -9.65 19.39 10.13
CA GLU A 107 -9.68 20.84 10.34
C GLU A 107 -10.44 21.20 11.61
N ALA A 108 -11.63 20.61 11.84
CA ALA A 108 -12.39 20.82 13.07
C ALA A 108 -11.58 20.40 14.31
N ALA A 109 -10.86 19.28 14.24
CA ALA A 109 -9.98 18.82 15.31
C ALA A 109 -8.83 19.80 15.56
N ALA A 110 -8.16 20.27 14.51
CA ALA A 110 -7.05 21.21 14.63
C ALA A 110 -7.51 22.55 15.23
N GLN A 111 -8.68 23.05 14.81
CA GLN A 111 -9.29 24.26 15.37
C GLN A 111 -9.65 24.08 16.85
N ALA A 112 -10.25 22.95 17.23
CA ALA A 112 -10.63 22.66 18.61
C ALA A 112 -9.41 22.52 19.54
N LEU A 113 -8.27 22.05 19.03
CA LEU A 113 -7.00 22.00 19.74
C LEU A 113 -6.27 23.35 19.77
N GLY A 114 -6.76 24.37 19.04
CA GLY A 114 -6.07 25.65 18.87
C GLY A 114 -4.81 25.55 18.00
N TRP A 115 -4.64 24.47 17.24
CA TRP A 115 -3.51 24.26 16.34
C TRP A 115 -3.74 24.99 15.01
N THR A 116 -3.83 26.32 15.02
CA THR A 116 -4.18 27.12 13.83
C THR A 116 -2.99 27.39 12.91
N ASP A 117 -1.78 27.37 13.44
CA ASP A 117 -0.52 27.63 12.77
C ASP A 117 0.66 26.98 13.54
N PRO A 118 1.89 26.99 12.99
CA PRO A 118 3.04 26.35 13.64
C PRO A 118 3.35 26.88 15.05
N ALA A 119 3.16 28.18 15.30
CA ALA A 119 3.47 28.78 16.60
C ALA A 119 2.42 28.41 17.65
N ALA A 120 1.13 28.46 17.28
CA ALA A 120 0.02 28.07 18.15
C ALA A 120 0.10 26.58 18.54
N ALA A 121 0.41 25.70 17.59
CA ALA A 121 0.58 24.28 17.87
C ALA A 121 1.77 24.00 18.80
N LEU A 122 2.91 24.68 18.59
CA LEU A 122 4.07 24.54 19.47
C LEU A 122 3.78 25.05 20.88
N ALA A 123 3.10 26.19 21.01
CA ALA A 123 2.69 26.73 22.31
C ALA A 123 1.80 25.73 23.06
N TRP A 124 0.80 25.16 22.37
CA TRP A 124 -0.06 24.13 22.93
C TRP A 124 0.75 22.91 23.39
N LEU A 125 1.64 22.38 22.54
CA LEU A 125 2.46 21.23 22.90
C LEU A 125 3.35 21.50 24.11
N ASN A 126 3.97 22.69 24.20
CA ASN A 126 4.82 23.06 25.34
C ASN A 126 4.02 23.20 26.64
N GLU A 127 2.81 23.77 26.58
CA GLU A 127 1.92 23.88 27.73
C GLU A 127 1.52 22.50 28.27
N HIS A 128 1.38 21.51 27.38
CA HIS A 128 0.88 20.18 27.70
C HIS A 128 1.99 19.10 27.81
N ALA A 129 3.25 19.42 27.51
CA ALA A 129 4.36 18.45 27.48
C ALA A 129 4.73 17.87 28.86
N GLY A 130 4.49 18.62 29.94
CA GLY A 130 4.81 18.21 31.31
C GLY A 130 3.77 17.30 31.96
N GLU A 131 2.59 17.18 31.37
CA GLU A 131 1.52 16.33 31.87
C GLU A 131 1.72 14.93 31.27
N ARG A 132 1.82 13.88 32.10
CA ARG A 132 2.10 12.50 31.64
C ARG A 132 1.19 12.12 30.47
N ALA A 133 1.78 12.10 29.28
CA ALA A 133 1.10 12.00 27.98
C ALA A 133 0.50 10.62 27.71
N ASP A 134 0.78 9.65 28.58
CA ASP A 134 0.61 8.23 28.27
C ASP A 134 -0.87 7.83 28.06
N HIS A 135 -1.84 8.60 28.59
CA HIS A 135 -3.27 8.30 28.50
C HIS A 135 -4.21 9.52 28.39
N ARG A 136 -3.74 10.67 27.89
CA ARG A 136 -4.66 11.81 27.68
C ARG A 136 -5.60 11.56 26.50
N VAL A 137 -6.82 11.14 26.83
CA VAL A 137 -7.95 11.13 25.89
C VAL A 137 -8.47 12.57 25.77
N VAL A 138 -8.46 13.10 24.55
CA VAL A 138 -9.02 14.42 24.25
C VAL A 138 -10.34 14.23 23.51
N ALA A 139 -11.42 14.76 24.08
CA ALA A 139 -12.72 14.81 23.41
C ALA A 139 -12.81 16.10 22.58
N LEU A 140 -13.13 15.99 21.30
CA LEU A 140 -13.21 17.12 20.37
C LEU A 140 -14.61 17.21 19.76
N PRO A 141 -15.18 18.41 19.60
CA PRO A 141 -16.45 18.59 18.90
C PRO A 141 -16.23 18.48 17.39
N LEU A 142 -16.47 17.29 16.83
CA LEU A 142 -16.34 17.04 15.40
C LEU A 142 -17.70 17.16 14.68
N PRO A 143 -17.71 17.48 13.37
CA PRO A 143 -18.92 17.46 12.56
C PRO A 143 -19.65 16.11 12.65
N PRO A 144 -21.00 16.11 12.65
CA PRO A 144 -21.75 14.85 12.65
C PRO A 144 -21.48 14.06 11.37
N PRO A 145 -21.42 12.72 11.45
CA PRO A 145 -21.24 11.89 10.27
C PRO A 145 -22.50 11.93 9.37
N PRO A 146 -22.36 11.63 8.06
CA PRO A 146 -23.50 11.52 7.15
C PRO A 146 -24.49 10.42 7.53
N ALA A 147 -25.73 10.50 7.02
CA ALA A 147 -26.79 9.54 7.33
C ALA A 147 -26.49 8.09 6.91
N TYR A 148 -25.58 7.88 5.94
CA TYR A 148 -25.17 6.54 5.52
C TYR A 148 -24.12 5.91 6.44
N HIS A 149 -23.56 6.65 7.41
CA HIS A 149 -22.69 6.09 8.44
C HIS A 149 -23.53 5.41 9.52
N SER A 150 -23.14 4.19 9.87
CA SER A 150 -23.71 3.43 10.97
C SER A 150 -22.68 2.40 11.46
N ALA A 151 -22.91 1.76 12.60
CA ALA A 151 -22.04 0.66 13.04
C ALA A 151 -22.03 -0.54 12.06
N ASN A 152 -23.04 -0.64 11.19
CA ASN A 152 -23.23 -1.74 10.24
C ASN A 152 -23.55 -1.17 8.85
N MET A 153 -22.52 -0.78 8.11
CA MET A 153 -22.67 -0.23 6.76
C MET A 153 -22.74 -1.34 5.71
N ASP A 154 -23.57 -1.18 4.67
CA ASP A 154 -23.60 -2.11 3.52
C ASP A 154 -22.47 -1.78 2.52
N LEU A 155 -21.26 -2.14 2.89
CA LEU A 155 -20.03 -1.94 2.11
C LEU A 155 -19.82 -2.99 1.02
N HIS A 156 -19.30 -2.55 -0.12
CA HIS A 156 -18.72 -3.43 -1.14
C HIS A 156 -17.56 -2.73 -1.84
N VAL A 157 -16.75 -3.50 -2.56
CA VAL A 157 -15.49 -3.02 -3.18
C VAL A 157 -15.45 -3.41 -4.65
N GLU A 158 -14.94 -2.50 -5.46
CA GLU A 158 -14.58 -2.77 -6.85
C GLU A 158 -13.09 -2.56 -7.04
N ILE A 159 -12.44 -3.46 -7.78
CA ILE A 159 -11.05 -3.29 -8.21
C ILE A 159 -11.01 -3.33 -9.74
N ASP A 160 -10.87 -2.16 -10.36
CA ASP A 160 -10.59 -2.03 -11.78
C ASP A 160 -9.08 -2.27 -12.00
N ARG A 161 -8.75 -3.28 -12.80
CA ARG A 161 -7.36 -3.62 -13.12
C ARG A 161 -6.68 -2.60 -14.06
N GLY A 162 -7.41 -1.62 -14.60
CA GLY A 162 -6.84 -0.62 -15.53
C GLY A 162 -6.37 -1.27 -16.83
N ASP A 163 -5.32 -0.75 -17.46
CA ASP A 163 -4.75 -1.35 -18.67
C ASP A 163 -3.94 -2.62 -18.32
N VAL A 164 -4.28 -3.74 -18.95
CA VAL A 164 -3.65 -5.07 -18.74
C VAL A 164 -2.94 -5.53 -20.01
N HIS A 165 -1.67 -5.92 -19.89
CA HIS A 165 -0.84 -6.39 -21.01
C HIS A 165 -0.37 -7.82 -20.78
N TYR A 166 -0.97 -8.80 -21.48
CA TYR A 166 -0.57 -10.21 -21.36
C TYR A 166 0.55 -10.65 -22.30
N ALA A 167 0.80 -9.89 -23.37
CA ALA A 167 1.89 -10.21 -24.29
C ALA A 167 3.24 -10.14 -23.57
N PHE A 168 4.17 -11.04 -23.92
CA PHE A 168 5.54 -11.01 -23.42
C PHE A 168 6.19 -9.65 -23.72
N PRO A 169 6.87 -9.01 -22.74
CA PRO A 169 7.25 -7.59 -22.85
C PRO A 169 8.44 -7.36 -23.78
N TYR A 170 9.08 -8.40 -24.31
CA TYR A 170 10.18 -8.29 -25.26
C TYR A 170 9.81 -8.87 -26.63
N THR A 171 10.47 -8.37 -27.67
CA THR A 171 10.53 -9.01 -28.97
C THR A 171 11.59 -10.12 -28.96
N SER A 172 11.65 -10.93 -30.03
CA SER A 172 12.64 -12.01 -30.15
C SER A 172 14.08 -11.50 -30.23
N ASP A 173 14.29 -10.27 -30.72
CA ASP A 173 15.56 -9.56 -30.81
C ASP A 173 15.87 -8.71 -29.56
N GLY A 174 15.28 -9.01 -28.40
CA GLY A 174 15.64 -8.35 -27.14
C GLY A 174 15.02 -6.96 -26.91
N ARG A 175 14.29 -6.39 -27.88
CA ARG A 175 13.75 -5.02 -27.75
C ARG A 175 12.50 -4.98 -26.87
N PRO A 176 12.37 -4.00 -25.97
CA PRO A 176 11.17 -3.85 -25.16
C PRO A 176 9.97 -3.45 -26.02
N ARG A 177 8.83 -4.08 -25.79
CA ARG A 177 7.53 -3.69 -26.35
C ARG A 177 6.95 -2.55 -25.52
N GLY A 178 6.39 -1.55 -26.20
CA GLY A 178 5.69 -0.45 -25.53
C GLY A 178 4.41 -0.93 -24.84
N GLN A 179 4.48 -1.20 -23.54
CA GLN A 179 3.33 -1.53 -22.69
C GLN A 179 2.91 -0.32 -21.85
N THR A 180 2.48 0.74 -22.52
CA THR A 180 2.08 1.96 -21.81
C THR A 180 0.81 1.70 -21.01
N GLN A 181 0.85 2.02 -19.72
CA GLN A 181 -0.32 2.02 -18.85
C GLN A 181 -0.89 3.44 -18.80
N ARG A 182 -1.98 3.67 -19.53
CA ARG A 182 -2.71 4.96 -19.51
C ARG A 182 -3.76 4.97 -18.41
N ARG A 183 -4.42 3.83 -18.18
CA ARG A 183 -5.34 3.61 -17.07
C ARG A 183 -4.63 2.79 -15.99
N ARG A 184 -4.39 3.41 -14.83
CA ARG A 184 -3.84 2.69 -13.67
C ARG A 184 -4.93 1.85 -13.00
N PRO A 185 -4.56 0.77 -12.29
CA PRO A 185 -5.51 0.02 -11.49
C PRO A 185 -6.03 0.86 -10.33
N ILE A 186 -7.31 0.70 -10.01
CA ILE A 186 -8.02 1.47 -8.98
C ILE A 186 -8.80 0.53 -8.08
N THR A 187 -8.75 0.78 -6.77
CA THR A 187 -9.68 0.23 -5.79
C THR A 187 -10.69 1.30 -5.39
N THR A 188 -11.97 0.98 -5.50
CA THR A 188 -13.07 1.86 -5.06
C THR A 188 -13.87 1.15 -3.97
N ILE A 189 -14.10 1.83 -2.85
CA ILE A 189 -14.92 1.30 -1.75
C ILE A 189 -16.22 2.08 -1.75
N PHE A 190 -17.34 1.36 -1.71
CA PHE A 190 -18.68 1.91 -1.76
C PHE A 190 -19.45 1.55 -0.50
N VAL A 191 -20.43 2.38 -0.18
CA VAL A 191 -21.55 2.01 0.68
C VAL A 191 -22.84 2.02 -0.15
N ARG A 192 -23.71 1.04 0.08
CA ARG A 192 -25.08 1.07 -0.40
C ARG A 192 -25.98 1.70 0.64
N HIS A 193 -26.67 2.77 0.24
CA HIS A 193 -27.60 3.47 1.11
C HIS A 193 -28.83 3.90 0.31
N GLU A 194 -30.02 3.60 0.82
CA GLU A 194 -31.31 3.89 0.15
C GLU A 194 -31.36 3.43 -1.31
N GLY A 195 -30.79 2.24 -1.59
CA GLY A 195 -30.76 1.64 -2.92
C GLY A 195 -29.78 2.29 -3.91
N ARG A 196 -28.85 3.12 -3.43
CA ARG A 196 -27.83 3.79 -4.25
C ARG A 196 -26.43 3.47 -3.75
N ASP A 197 -25.50 3.36 -4.68
CA ASP A 197 -24.09 3.26 -4.37
C ASP A 197 -23.47 4.64 -4.24
N ILE A 198 -22.81 4.84 -3.10
CA ILE A 198 -22.04 6.04 -2.77
C ILE A 198 -20.57 5.60 -2.70
N PRO A 199 -19.75 5.96 -3.70
CA PRO A 199 -18.32 5.72 -3.62
C PRO A 199 -17.71 6.60 -2.52
N LEU A 200 -17.13 5.96 -1.51
CA LEU A 200 -16.52 6.61 -0.36
C LEU A 200 -15.12 7.12 -0.71
N VAL A 201 -14.34 6.26 -1.39
CA VAL A 201 -12.98 6.54 -1.82
C VAL A 201 -12.66 5.86 -3.14
N ARG A 202 -11.64 6.38 -3.82
CA ARG A 202 -11.08 5.85 -5.05
C ARG A 202 -9.55 5.94 -4.99
N TRP A 203 -8.86 4.82 -4.83
CA TRP A 203 -7.42 4.80 -4.59
C TRP A 203 -6.66 4.05 -5.67
N ASN A 204 -5.43 4.50 -5.95
CA ASN A 204 -4.50 3.73 -6.77
C ASN A 204 -4.22 2.38 -6.12
N THR A 205 -4.10 1.36 -6.95
CA THR A 205 -3.66 0.03 -6.51
C THR A 205 -2.75 -0.62 -7.55
N THR A 206 -2.22 -1.78 -7.21
CA THR A 206 -1.45 -2.61 -8.15
C THR A 206 -2.27 -3.79 -8.64
N ILE A 207 -1.80 -4.36 -9.75
CA ILE A 207 -2.21 -5.68 -10.24
C ILE A 207 -0.98 -6.50 -10.57
N GLY A 208 -1.22 -7.79 -10.78
CA GLY A 208 -0.27 -8.71 -11.36
C GLY A 208 0.24 -8.30 -12.73
N GLY A 209 1.41 -8.80 -13.10
CA GLY A 209 2.07 -8.55 -14.38
C GLY A 209 3.26 -9.49 -14.57
N TRP A 210 4.12 -9.17 -15.55
CA TRP A 210 5.36 -9.91 -15.77
C TRP A 210 6.37 -9.66 -14.65
N GLN A 211 6.79 -10.72 -13.97
CA GLN A 211 7.77 -10.70 -12.89
C GLN A 211 9.02 -11.48 -13.28
N PRO A 212 10.22 -10.99 -12.91
CA PRO A 212 11.45 -11.75 -13.10
C PRO A 212 11.40 -13.05 -12.29
N GLU A 213 11.90 -14.13 -12.89
CA GLU A 213 12.10 -15.40 -12.20
C GLU A 213 13.40 -16.04 -12.67
N ILE A 214 14.01 -16.80 -11.76
CA ILE A 214 15.07 -17.76 -12.07
C ILE A 214 14.44 -19.14 -11.96
N ASN A 215 14.54 -19.94 -13.03
CA ASN A 215 14.04 -21.31 -12.99
C ASN A 215 15.04 -22.25 -12.26
N PRO A 216 14.64 -23.45 -11.85
CA PRO A 216 15.54 -24.38 -11.15
C PRO A 216 16.81 -24.79 -11.92
N GLY A 217 16.83 -24.60 -13.24
CA GLY A 217 18.00 -24.85 -14.10
C GLY A 217 18.90 -23.61 -14.28
N GLY A 218 18.69 -22.53 -13.51
CA GLY A 218 19.47 -21.30 -13.59
C GLY A 218 19.11 -20.38 -14.77
N GLY A 219 18.04 -20.67 -15.51
CA GLY A 219 17.58 -19.83 -16.60
C GLY A 219 16.89 -18.56 -16.09
N VAL A 220 17.26 -17.40 -16.64
CA VAL A 220 16.67 -16.09 -16.32
C VAL A 220 15.53 -15.78 -17.30
N GLY A 221 14.37 -15.43 -16.77
CA GLY A 221 13.16 -15.21 -17.55
C GLY A 221 12.10 -14.43 -16.81
N LEU A 222 10.91 -14.39 -17.37
CA LEU A 222 9.74 -13.78 -16.75
C LEU A 222 8.60 -14.78 -16.62
N ARG A 223 7.79 -14.62 -15.58
CA ARG A 223 6.49 -15.28 -15.45
C ARG A 223 5.40 -14.22 -15.28
N TYR A 224 4.27 -14.42 -15.96
CA TYR A 224 3.10 -13.60 -15.71
C TYR A 224 2.44 -14.03 -14.39
N LYS A 225 2.34 -13.12 -13.42
CA LYS A 225 1.61 -13.32 -12.16
C LYS A 225 0.28 -12.61 -12.29
N GLU A 226 -0.84 -13.34 -12.21
CA GLU A 226 -2.17 -12.76 -12.45
C GLU A 226 -2.80 -12.18 -11.17
N SER A 227 -3.60 -11.12 -11.35
CA SER A 227 -4.65 -10.76 -10.39
C SER A 227 -5.96 -11.35 -10.89
N ASP A 228 -6.38 -12.49 -10.33
CA ASP A 228 -7.55 -13.23 -10.79
C ASP A 228 -8.82 -12.36 -10.77
N VAL A 229 -9.66 -12.46 -11.82
CA VAL A 229 -10.90 -11.70 -11.95
C VAL A 229 -12.09 -12.35 -11.24
N GLY A 230 -13.15 -11.57 -11.04
CA GLY A 230 -14.46 -12.03 -10.58
C GLY A 230 -14.69 -11.84 -9.09
N PRO A 231 -15.75 -12.48 -8.55
CA PRO A 231 -16.23 -12.22 -7.20
C PRO A 231 -15.29 -12.80 -6.15
N ARG A 232 -14.99 -12.00 -5.13
CA ARG A 232 -14.22 -12.33 -3.94
C ARG A 232 -14.93 -11.78 -2.71
N VAL A 233 -14.48 -12.17 -1.54
CA VAL A 233 -14.92 -11.57 -0.28
C VAL A 233 -13.74 -11.27 0.64
N TRP A 234 -13.79 -10.12 1.32
CA TRP A 234 -12.94 -9.84 2.47
C TRP A 234 -13.66 -10.30 3.73
N ARG A 235 -13.30 -11.50 4.19
CA ARG A 235 -13.68 -12.01 5.52
C ARG A 235 -12.56 -11.76 6.53
N ASP A 236 -11.33 -12.06 6.14
CA ASP A 236 -10.20 -12.09 7.06
C ASP A 236 -9.33 -10.84 6.89
N LEU A 237 -9.28 -10.01 7.93
CA LEU A 237 -8.43 -8.85 8.04
C LEU A 237 -7.31 -9.13 9.04
N ILE A 238 -6.07 -8.98 8.61
CA ILE A 238 -4.88 -9.24 9.42
C ILE A 238 -4.17 -7.91 9.68
N ALA A 239 -4.08 -7.56 10.96
CA ALA A 239 -3.25 -6.46 11.43
C ALA A 239 -1.82 -6.94 11.68
N SER A 240 -0.85 -6.09 11.34
CA SER A 240 0.58 -6.38 11.40
C SER A 240 0.93 -7.72 10.74
N PRO A 241 0.61 -7.90 9.45
CA PRO A 241 0.87 -9.16 8.74
C PRO A 241 2.37 -9.43 8.61
N ALA A 242 2.74 -10.70 8.79
CA ALA A 242 4.06 -11.18 8.44
C ALA A 242 4.05 -11.82 7.03
N TRP A 243 5.05 -11.49 6.22
CA TRP A 243 5.31 -12.18 4.96
C TRP A 243 6.18 -13.41 5.22
N LEU A 244 5.66 -14.57 4.87
CA LEU A 244 6.38 -15.83 4.93
C LEU A 244 7.05 -16.05 3.56
N PRO A 245 8.37 -15.81 3.41
CA PRO A 245 9.04 -15.95 2.13
C PRO A 245 8.94 -17.40 1.62
N PRO A 246 8.64 -17.62 0.33
CA PRO A 246 8.70 -18.94 -0.28
C PRO A 246 10.10 -19.57 -0.13
N PRO A 247 10.20 -20.91 -0.12
CA PRO A 247 11.49 -21.61 -0.07
C PRO A 247 12.46 -21.23 -1.20
N SER A 248 11.93 -20.79 -2.35
CA SER A 248 12.70 -20.37 -3.51
C SER A 248 13.24 -18.93 -3.43
N THR A 249 12.88 -18.16 -2.40
CA THR A 249 13.40 -16.80 -2.20
C THR A 249 14.90 -16.91 -1.91
N PRO A 250 15.80 -16.22 -2.65
CA PRO A 250 17.23 -16.24 -2.37
C PRO A 250 17.56 -15.76 -0.94
N ASP A 251 18.65 -16.25 -0.36
CA ASP A 251 19.07 -15.87 1.01
C ASP A 251 19.46 -14.38 1.06
N GLU A 252 20.05 -13.87 -0.02
CA GLU A 252 20.52 -12.50 -0.17
C GLU A 252 19.38 -11.48 -0.09
N GLU A 253 18.17 -11.86 -0.52
CA GLU A 253 16.98 -11.00 -0.37
C GLU A 253 16.49 -10.88 1.09
N LEU A 254 16.89 -11.82 1.95
CA LEU A 254 16.50 -11.94 3.36
C LEU A 254 17.61 -11.50 4.32
N ILE A 255 18.72 -10.99 3.79
CA ILE A 255 19.87 -10.50 4.55
C ILE A 255 20.07 -9.01 4.25
N GLU A 256 20.40 -8.22 5.27
CA GLU A 256 20.88 -6.86 5.12
C GLU A 256 22.31 -6.74 5.66
N GLY A 257 23.13 -5.94 4.98
CA GLY A 257 24.51 -5.70 5.40
C GLY A 257 25.49 -5.79 4.25
N SER A 258 26.73 -5.39 4.50
CA SER A 258 27.85 -5.54 3.57
C SER A 258 29.15 -5.62 4.35
N SER A 259 30.24 -6.04 3.70
CA SER A 259 31.60 -6.03 4.29
C SER A 259 31.73 -6.85 5.59
N GLY A 260 31.13 -8.04 5.65
CA GLY A 260 31.27 -8.95 6.80
C GLY A 260 30.39 -8.64 8.01
N HIS A 261 29.47 -7.67 7.91
CA HIS A 261 28.46 -7.39 8.92
C HIS A 261 27.07 -7.65 8.35
N TYR A 262 26.56 -8.87 8.57
CA TYR A 262 25.26 -9.31 8.07
C TYR A 262 24.23 -9.39 9.20
N ARG A 263 22.98 -9.08 8.89
CA ARG A 263 21.84 -9.28 9.78
C ARG A 263 20.63 -9.76 8.98
N VAL A 264 19.71 -10.43 9.64
CA VAL A 264 18.44 -10.81 9.02
C VAL A 264 17.69 -9.54 8.63
N HIS A 265 17.13 -9.52 7.43
CA HIS A 265 16.24 -8.47 6.95
C HIS A 265 14.83 -8.66 7.54
N ASP A 266 14.69 -8.58 8.85
CA ASP A 266 13.41 -8.83 9.54
C ASP A 266 12.31 -7.83 9.16
N SER A 267 12.68 -6.61 8.75
CA SER A 267 11.74 -5.58 8.32
C SER A 267 10.90 -5.97 7.11
N ILE A 268 11.45 -6.69 6.11
CA ILE A 268 10.68 -7.12 4.93
C ILE A 268 9.68 -8.23 5.26
N THR A 269 10.01 -9.08 6.24
CA THR A 269 9.13 -10.15 6.69
C THR A 269 8.07 -9.67 7.67
N GLY A 270 8.36 -8.62 8.45
CA GLY A 270 7.45 -8.09 9.46
C GLY A 270 7.25 -9.04 10.66
N PRO A 271 6.32 -8.69 11.58
CA PRO A 271 5.39 -7.56 11.51
C PRO A 271 6.11 -6.20 11.60
N GLY A 272 5.75 -5.26 10.72
CA GLY A 272 6.35 -3.93 10.74
C GLY A 272 5.87 -3.05 9.60
N TYR A 273 6.11 -1.74 9.70
CA TYR A 273 5.69 -0.81 8.64
C TYR A 273 6.41 -1.08 7.32
N ASP A 274 7.67 -1.54 7.38
CA ASP A 274 8.52 -1.93 6.24
C ASP A 274 8.24 -3.33 5.69
N SER A 275 7.28 -4.06 6.28
CA SER A 275 6.86 -5.39 5.80
C SER A 275 6.43 -5.34 4.34
N ALA A 276 6.69 -6.43 3.60
CA ALA A 276 6.18 -6.63 2.25
C ALA A 276 4.64 -6.50 2.19
N TYR A 277 3.94 -6.83 3.29
CA TYR A 277 2.50 -6.65 3.45
C TYR A 277 2.07 -5.38 4.20
N GLY A 278 3.02 -4.54 4.61
CA GLY A 278 2.76 -3.35 5.40
C GLY A 278 2.10 -3.67 6.74
N LEU A 279 1.18 -2.81 7.17
CA LEU A 279 0.54 -2.90 8.50
C LEU A 279 -0.82 -3.57 8.51
N VAL A 280 -1.49 -3.69 7.37
CA VAL A 280 -2.83 -4.27 7.25
C VAL A 280 -2.94 -5.05 5.96
N MET A 281 -3.62 -6.20 6.02
CA MET A 281 -3.89 -7.06 4.90
C MET A 281 -5.31 -7.63 4.97
N ALA A 282 -6.09 -7.49 3.90
CA ALA A 282 -7.37 -8.18 3.70
C ALA A 282 -7.18 -9.34 2.71
N ILE A 283 -7.65 -10.54 3.08
CA ILE A 283 -7.57 -11.73 2.21
C ILE A 283 -8.69 -11.71 1.18
N HIS A 284 -8.36 -11.98 -0.08
CA HIS A 284 -9.35 -12.15 -1.16
C HIS A 284 -9.76 -13.61 -1.25
N HIS A 285 -10.80 -13.99 -0.51
CA HIS A 285 -11.34 -15.33 -0.58
C HIS A 285 -12.22 -15.49 -1.81
N MET A 286 -12.00 -16.54 -2.59
CA MET A 286 -13.01 -17.03 -3.53
C MET A 286 -14.04 -17.84 -2.77
N VAL A 287 -15.32 -17.62 -3.09
CA VAL A 287 -16.41 -18.43 -2.54
C VAL A 287 -16.73 -19.52 -3.55
N ARG A 288 -16.62 -20.79 -3.13
CA ARG A 288 -16.99 -21.95 -3.94
C ARG A 288 -18.17 -22.68 -3.30
N GLY A 289 -19.25 -22.83 -4.07
CA GLY A 289 -20.51 -23.38 -3.55
C GLY A 289 -21.47 -22.27 -3.11
N GLU A 290 -22.59 -22.66 -2.48
CA GLU A 290 -23.65 -21.76 -2.03
C GLU A 290 -24.10 -22.14 -0.61
N GLY A 291 -24.64 -21.16 0.13
CA GLY A 291 -25.19 -21.40 1.47
C GLY A 291 -24.14 -21.72 2.54
N GLU A 292 -24.52 -22.54 3.51
CA GLU A 292 -23.67 -22.90 4.66
C GLU A 292 -22.47 -23.79 4.27
N ASP A 293 -22.53 -24.46 3.13
CA ASP A 293 -21.46 -25.32 2.61
C ASP A 293 -20.43 -24.56 1.74
N ALA A 294 -20.55 -23.24 1.65
CA ALA A 294 -19.65 -22.42 0.84
C ALA A 294 -18.21 -22.46 1.38
N GLU A 295 -17.29 -22.96 0.56
CA GLU A 295 -15.87 -23.02 0.87
C GLU A 295 -15.18 -21.69 0.52
N LEU A 296 -14.36 -21.18 1.43
CA LEU A 296 -13.50 -20.03 1.16
C LEU A 296 -12.10 -20.47 0.78
N ILE A 297 -11.67 -20.08 -0.43
CA ILE A 297 -10.39 -20.46 -1.02
C ILE A 297 -9.46 -19.24 -1.06
N ASP A 298 -8.30 -19.32 -0.40
CA ASP A 298 -7.22 -18.32 -0.48
C ASP A 298 -6.23 -18.69 -1.60
N ASN A 299 -6.24 -17.91 -2.69
CA ASN A 299 -5.29 -18.03 -3.80
C ASN A 299 -3.97 -17.25 -3.58
N GLY A 300 -3.77 -16.67 -2.40
CA GLY A 300 -2.62 -15.81 -2.09
C GLY A 300 -2.76 -14.38 -2.60
N ILE A 301 -3.97 -13.97 -2.99
CA ILE A 301 -4.28 -12.60 -3.42
C ILE A 301 -4.82 -11.80 -2.24
N ARG A 302 -4.34 -10.57 -2.08
CA ARG A 302 -4.57 -9.73 -0.92
C ARG A 302 -4.75 -8.28 -1.33
N SER A 303 -5.51 -7.51 -0.55
CA SER A 303 -5.38 -6.05 -0.50
C SER A 303 -4.55 -5.67 0.71
N HIS A 304 -3.42 -4.99 0.52
CA HIS A 304 -2.49 -4.75 1.63
C HIS A 304 -1.66 -3.47 1.48
N GLY A 305 -1.07 -3.02 2.58
CA GLY A 305 -0.13 -1.89 2.56
C GLY A 305 1.20 -2.26 1.89
N SER A 306 1.91 -1.30 1.30
CA SER A 306 3.29 -1.51 0.84
C SER A 306 4.14 -0.29 1.10
N VAL A 307 5.42 -0.49 1.45
CA VAL A 307 6.43 0.58 1.47
C VAL A 307 7.01 0.93 0.12
N SER A 308 6.79 0.07 -0.89
CA SER A 308 7.20 0.35 -2.26
C SER A 308 6.17 1.26 -2.95
N TYR A 309 6.13 2.52 -2.53
CA TYR A 309 5.18 3.52 -3.06
C TYR A 309 5.32 3.71 -4.58
N ARG A 310 6.53 3.53 -5.11
CA ARG A 310 6.77 3.53 -6.57
C ARG A 310 6.09 2.37 -7.29
N SER A 311 6.10 1.17 -6.69
CA SER A 311 5.40 0.00 -7.25
C SER A 311 3.91 0.27 -7.37
N ILE A 312 3.31 0.97 -6.39
CA ILE A 312 1.89 1.36 -6.44
C ILE A 312 1.59 2.31 -7.61
N LEU A 313 2.49 3.25 -7.89
CA LEU A 313 2.25 4.25 -8.94
C LEU A 313 2.59 3.76 -10.35
N ARG A 314 3.56 2.86 -10.50
CA ARG A 314 4.19 2.57 -11.81
C ARG A 314 4.56 1.11 -12.04
N GLY A 315 4.33 0.23 -11.06
CA GLY A 315 4.79 -1.14 -11.09
C GLY A 315 3.65 -2.16 -11.10
N TYR A 316 4.06 -3.42 -11.19
CA TYR A 316 3.20 -4.58 -11.00
C TYR A 316 3.50 -5.25 -9.66
N SER A 317 2.50 -5.91 -9.10
CA SER A 317 2.66 -6.82 -7.98
C SER A 317 2.77 -8.26 -8.48
N HIS A 318 2.83 -9.21 -7.55
CA HIS A 318 2.68 -10.64 -7.84
C HIS A 318 1.20 -11.08 -7.89
N GLY A 319 0.27 -10.15 -8.13
CA GLY A 319 -1.18 -10.39 -8.17
C GLY A 319 -1.96 -9.60 -7.10
N CYS A 320 -1.31 -9.22 -6.00
CA CYS A 320 -1.95 -8.47 -4.92
C CYS A 320 -2.29 -7.01 -5.28
N HIS A 321 -3.23 -6.45 -4.55
CA HIS A 321 -3.73 -5.07 -4.67
C HIS A 321 -3.12 -4.20 -3.58
N ARG A 322 -2.00 -3.54 -3.90
CA ARG A 322 -1.21 -2.77 -2.93
C ARG A 322 -1.74 -1.36 -2.79
N LEU A 323 -1.97 -0.95 -1.55
CA LEU A 323 -2.33 0.42 -1.16
C LEU A 323 -1.13 1.08 -0.47
N PHE A 324 -1.12 2.40 -0.40
CA PHE A 324 -0.19 3.09 0.49
C PHE A 324 -0.48 2.65 1.94
N ASN A 325 0.56 2.44 2.75
CA ASN A 325 0.41 1.88 4.09
C ASN A 325 -0.66 2.60 4.94
N HIS A 326 -0.65 3.93 4.95
CA HIS A 326 -1.65 4.70 5.67
C HIS A 326 -3.09 4.46 5.17
N LEU A 327 -3.31 4.33 3.85
CA LEU A 327 -4.63 4.01 3.31
C LEU A 327 -5.08 2.58 3.64
N ALA A 328 -4.16 1.61 3.65
CA ALA A 328 -4.47 0.25 4.11
C ALA A 328 -4.87 0.22 5.58
N VAL A 329 -4.20 1.00 6.44
CA VAL A 329 -4.56 1.16 7.86
C VAL A 329 -5.94 1.81 7.99
N ARG A 330 -6.20 2.90 7.27
CA ARG A 330 -7.53 3.55 7.25
C ARG A 330 -8.62 2.59 6.81
N MET A 331 -8.38 1.82 5.74
CA MET A 331 -9.31 0.79 5.27
C MET A 331 -9.59 -0.23 6.36
N GLY A 332 -8.55 -0.79 6.99
CA GLY A 332 -8.71 -1.76 8.07
C GLY A 332 -9.51 -1.20 9.25
N GLY A 333 -9.13 -0.02 9.75
CA GLY A 333 -9.81 0.65 10.86
C GLY A 333 -11.26 1.00 10.54
N PHE A 334 -11.54 1.47 9.32
CA PHE A 334 -12.89 1.74 8.83
C PHE A 334 -13.76 0.48 8.81
N LEU A 335 -13.23 -0.63 8.27
CA LEU A 335 -13.96 -1.89 8.25
C LEU A 335 -14.26 -2.38 9.67
N LEU A 336 -13.32 -2.29 10.60
CA LEU A 336 -13.54 -2.68 12.00
C LEU A 336 -14.52 -1.76 12.74
N HIS A 337 -14.65 -0.49 12.35
CA HIS A 337 -15.66 0.43 12.89
C HIS A 337 -17.09 0.16 12.38
N HIS A 338 -17.21 -0.26 11.12
CA HIS A 338 -18.49 -0.26 10.40
C HIS A 338 -18.98 -1.64 9.94
N ARG A 339 -18.26 -2.71 10.30
CA ARG A 339 -18.68 -4.09 10.11
C ARG A 339 -18.58 -4.86 11.43
N PRO A 340 -19.62 -5.67 11.78
CA PRO A 340 -19.47 -6.62 12.86
C PRO A 340 -18.30 -7.56 12.57
N HIS A 341 -17.56 -7.87 13.63
CA HIS A 341 -16.39 -8.71 13.50
C HIS A 341 -16.10 -9.48 14.80
N THR A 342 -15.40 -10.60 14.63
CA THR A 342 -14.86 -11.38 15.74
C THR A 342 -13.36 -11.19 15.81
N VAL A 343 -12.87 -10.87 17.01
CA VAL A 343 -11.44 -10.83 17.33
C VAL A 343 -10.95 -12.28 17.52
N ARG A 344 -10.20 -12.81 16.55
CA ARG A 344 -9.65 -14.18 16.61
C ARG A 344 -8.30 -14.22 17.32
N GLY A 345 -7.54 -13.12 17.28
CA GLY A 345 -6.26 -12.99 17.97
C GLY A 345 -5.05 -13.31 17.08
N ARG A 346 -3.92 -13.62 17.72
CA ARG A 346 -2.65 -13.89 17.03
C ARG A 346 -2.75 -15.19 16.22
N LEU A 347 -2.43 -15.11 14.92
CA LEU A 347 -2.32 -16.28 14.05
C LEU A 347 -0.91 -16.88 14.19
N PRO A 348 -0.76 -18.11 14.72
CA PRO A 348 0.55 -18.73 14.85
C PRO A 348 1.18 -19.01 13.48
N ALA A 349 2.50 -18.86 13.41
CA ALA A 349 3.32 -19.35 12.30
C ALA A 349 4.46 -20.20 12.85
N SER A 350 5.03 -21.03 11.97
CA SER A 350 6.22 -21.83 12.27
C SER A 350 7.13 -21.82 11.05
N LEU A 351 7.79 -20.69 10.82
CA LEU A 351 8.88 -20.62 9.86
C LEU A 351 10.19 -20.43 10.62
N ARG A 352 11.14 -21.32 10.37
CA ARG A 352 12.53 -21.17 10.75
C ARG A 352 13.37 -21.50 9.52
N ARG A 353 14.22 -20.57 9.10
CA ARG A 353 15.08 -20.72 7.93
C ARG A 353 16.49 -20.29 8.30
N GLU A 354 17.45 -21.15 8.00
CA GLU A 354 18.88 -20.82 8.05
C GLU A 354 19.25 -20.06 6.78
N LEU A 355 19.92 -18.93 6.95
CA LEU A 355 20.38 -18.04 5.90
C LEU A 355 21.90 -18.03 5.89
N HIS A 356 22.48 -18.13 4.70
CA HIS A 356 23.92 -18.24 4.48
C HIS A 356 24.42 -17.01 3.72
N PRO A 357 24.95 -15.99 4.41
CA PRO A 357 25.54 -14.83 3.74
C PRO A 357 26.75 -15.27 2.90
N GLU A 358 26.82 -14.78 1.66
CA GLU A 358 27.93 -15.09 0.77
C GLU A 358 29.27 -14.65 1.38
N GLY A 359 30.28 -15.52 1.34
CA GLY A 359 31.62 -15.24 1.88
C GLY A 359 31.71 -15.20 3.40
N SER A 360 30.67 -15.62 4.13
CA SER A 360 30.65 -15.72 5.59
C SER A 360 30.48 -17.16 6.07
N GLU A 361 31.16 -17.51 7.17
CA GLU A 361 30.93 -18.76 7.91
C GLU A 361 29.81 -18.61 8.96
N GLU A 362 29.28 -17.39 9.15
CA GLU A 362 28.19 -17.11 10.07
C GLU A 362 26.83 -17.48 9.45
N THR A 363 26.10 -18.39 10.07
CA THR A 363 24.70 -18.68 9.73
C THR A 363 23.77 -17.75 10.49
N LEU A 364 22.87 -17.07 9.78
CA LEU A 364 21.79 -16.29 10.36
C LEU A 364 20.50 -17.13 10.40
N VAL A 365 19.60 -16.85 11.35
CA VAL A 365 18.32 -17.56 11.46
C VAL A 365 17.17 -16.59 11.35
N LEU A 366 16.37 -16.73 10.29
CA LEU A 366 15.06 -16.09 10.18
C LEU A 366 14.03 -16.96 10.90
N GLU A 367 13.39 -16.40 11.93
CA GLU A 367 12.32 -17.07 12.67
C GLU A 367 11.04 -16.23 12.70
N LEU A 368 9.94 -16.78 12.20
CA LEU A 368 8.62 -16.16 12.22
C LEU A 368 7.63 -17.06 12.96
N THR A 369 7.13 -16.54 14.08
CA THR A 369 6.20 -17.26 14.98
C THR A 369 4.76 -16.78 14.87
N THR A 370 4.49 -15.81 13.99
CA THR A 370 3.16 -15.24 13.79
C THR A 370 2.93 -14.84 12.34
N ARG A 371 1.68 -14.95 11.87
CA ARG A 371 1.22 -14.36 10.60
C ARG A 371 0.61 -12.98 10.78
N GLY A 372 0.42 -12.53 12.02
CA GLY A 372 -0.25 -11.28 12.38
C GLY A 372 -1.43 -11.53 13.33
N PHE A 373 -2.28 -10.52 13.48
CA PHE A 373 -3.45 -10.57 14.36
C PHE A 373 -4.74 -10.52 13.55
N LEU A 374 -5.60 -11.53 13.68
CA LEU A 374 -6.77 -11.75 12.84
C LEU A 374 -8.04 -11.14 13.45
N PHE A 375 -8.76 -10.41 12.60
CA PHE A 375 -10.15 -10.04 12.74
C PHE A 375 -10.95 -10.69 11.61
N GLU A 376 -12.08 -11.30 11.96
CA GLU A 376 -12.97 -11.97 11.01
C GLU A 376 -14.26 -11.15 10.89
N LEU A 377 -14.55 -10.63 9.70
CA LEU A 377 -15.72 -9.81 9.40
C LEU A 377 -16.93 -10.71 9.12
N ASP A 378 -18.07 -10.37 9.72
CA ASP A 378 -19.34 -11.08 9.52
C ASP A 378 -20.53 -10.09 9.44
N PRO A 379 -21.22 -9.96 8.30
CA PRO A 379 -20.95 -10.65 7.03
C PRO A 379 -19.63 -10.15 6.41
N PRO A 380 -18.98 -10.96 5.55
CA PRO A 380 -17.79 -10.54 4.84
C PRO A 380 -18.13 -9.45 3.82
N VAL A 381 -17.15 -8.62 3.46
CA VAL A 381 -17.35 -7.54 2.48
C VAL A 381 -17.19 -8.08 1.06
N PRO A 382 -18.19 -7.94 0.18
CA PRO A 382 -18.07 -8.35 -1.22
C PRO A 382 -17.05 -7.50 -1.98
N VAL A 383 -16.28 -8.15 -2.84
CA VAL A 383 -15.25 -7.53 -3.67
C VAL A 383 -15.39 -8.06 -5.10
N GLU A 384 -15.50 -7.17 -6.06
CA GLU A 384 -15.49 -7.52 -7.48
C GLU A 384 -14.17 -7.08 -8.13
N VAL A 385 -13.38 -8.04 -8.63
CA VAL A 385 -12.16 -7.73 -9.39
C VAL A 385 -12.49 -7.72 -10.88
N LEU A 386 -12.51 -6.54 -11.48
CA LEU A 386 -12.91 -6.36 -12.87
C LEU A 386 -11.81 -6.77 -13.86
N PRO A 387 -12.17 -7.19 -15.09
CA PRO A 387 -11.20 -7.54 -16.12
C PRO A 387 -10.22 -6.41 -16.49
N GLY A 388 -10.61 -5.14 -16.31
CA GLY A 388 -9.87 -3.98 -16.81
C GLY A 388 -9.90 -3.89 -18.35
N HIS A 389 -9.04 -3.06 -18.91
CA HIS A 389 -8.86 -2.90 -20.35
C HIS A 389 -7.69 -3.78 -20.83
N ILE A 390 -7.99 -4.93 -21.39
CA ILE A 390 -6.98 -5.80 -22.02
C ILE A 390 -6.42 -5.10 -23.27
N ARG A 391 -5.10 -4.99 -23.36
CA ARG A 391 -4.37 -4.32 -24.45
C ARG A 391 -3.61 -5.35 -25.30
N GLY A 392 -3.67 -5.16 -26.62
CA GLY A 392 -2.99 -6.01 -27.60
C GLY A 392 -3.78 -7.26 -27.99
N ASN A 393 -3.15 -8.12 -28.80
CA ASN A 393 -3.81 -9.31 -29.37
C ASN A 393 -3.87 -10.50 -28.41
N THR A 394 -2.98 -10.53 -27.41
CA THR A 394 -2.96 -11.57 -26.38
C THR A 394 -4.00 -11.24 -25.33
N THR A 395 -5.13 -11.97 -25.33
CA THR A 395 -6.28 -11.66 -24.48
C THR A 395 -6.36 -12.47 -23.19
N ARG A 396 -5.41 -13.38 -22.98
CA ARG A 396 -5.31 -14.24 -21.79
C ARG A 396 -3.87 -14.29 -21.31
N PRO A 397 -3.62 -14.49 -20.00
CA PRO A 397 -2.28 -14.62 -19.46
C PRO A 397 -1.53 -15.77 -20.12
N LEU A 398 -0.26 -15.53 -20.41
CA LEU A 398 0.65 -16.57 -20.90
C LEU A 398 1.10 -17.44 -19.73
N ALA A 399 0.87 -18.74 -19.83
CA ALA A 399 1.18 -19.69 -18.77
C ALA A 399 2.66 -20.07 -18.76
N GLY A 400 3.24 -20.13 -17.55
CA GLY A 400 4.58 -20.65 -17.34
C GLY A 400 5.70 -19.62 -17.45
N PHE A 401 6.92 -20.14 -17.45
CA PHE A 401 8.15 -19.37 -17.50
C PHE A 401 8.54 -19.08 -18.96
N TYR A 402 8.85 -17.82 -19.25
CA TYR A 402 9.32 -17.37 -20.56
C TYR A 402 10.76 -16.87 -20.43
N PRO A 403 11.74 -17.55 -21.07
CA PRO A 403 13.13 -17.09 -21.00
C PRO A 403 13.27 -15.70 -21.62
N LEU A 404 14.16 -14.88 -21.05
CA LEU A 404 14.55 -13.64 -21.71
C LEU A 404 15.24 -13.96 -23.04
N PRO A 405 15.22 -13.05 -24.02
CA PRO A 405 16.09 -13.13 -25.20
C PRO A 405 17.57 -13.34 -24.80
N GLU A 406 18.32 -14.07 -25.62
CA GLU A 406 19.68 -14.53 -25.30
C GLU A 406 20.61 -13.40 -24.88
N GLU A 407 20.63 -12.29 -25.61
CA GLU A 407 21.41 -11.09 -25.28
C GLU A 407 21.09 -10.54 -23.86
N LEU A 408 19.83 -10.58 -23.43
CA LEU A 408 19.42 -10.13 -22.11
C LEU A 408 19.75 -11.15 -21.02
N GLN A 409 19.75 -12.46 -21.34
CA GLN A 409 20.24 -13.47 -20.42
C GLN A 409 21.76 -13.34 -20.21
N GLU A 410 22.52 -13.07 -21.28
CA GLU A 410 23.97 -12.82 -21.18
C GLU A 410 24.26 -11.58 -20.35
N GLN A 411 23.51 -10.49 -20.55
CA GLN A 411 23.62 -9.29 -19.72
C GLN A 411 23.29 -9.58 -18.26
N ALA A 412 22.17 -10.26 -17.97
CA ALA A 412 21.81 -10.61 -16.60
C ALA A 412 22.87 -11.51 -15.93
N ARG A 413 23.47 -12.44 -16.68
CA ARG A 413 24.58 -13.27 -16.19
C ARG A 413 25.85 -12.46 -15.98
N ALA A 414 26.15 -11.51 -16.87
CA ALA A 414 27.31 -10.65 -16.75
C ALA A 414 27.17 -9.66 -15.59
N GLU A 415 25.97 -9.12 -15.34
CA GLU A 415 25.66 -8.29 -14.18
C GLU A 415 25.77 -9.10 -12.89
N ALA A 416 25.18 -10.30 -12.84
CA ALA A 416 25.33 -11.20 -11.69
C ALA A 416 26.79 -11.64 -11.45
N ALA A 417 27.62 -11.73 -12.50
CA ALA A 417 29.04 -12.04 -12.39
C ALA A 417 29.92 -10.80 -12.08
N ALA A 418 29.40 -9.59 -12.33
CA ALA A 418 30.10 -8.32 -12.14
C ALA A 418 29.69 -7.59 -10.86
N ASP A 419 28.76 -8.15 -10.08
CA ASP A 419 28.36 -7.65 -8.77
C ASP A 419 29.02 -8.49 -7.66
N PRO A 420 30.21 -8.12 -7.18
CA PRO A 420 30.82 -8.77 -6.02
C PRO A 420 30.45 -8.07 -4.70
N ASN A 421 29.26 -7.46 -4.56
CA ASN A 421 28.94 -6.62 -3.39
C ASN A 421 27.55 -6.83 -2.78
#